data_AF-A0A1V5R814-F1
#
_entry.id   AF-A0A1V5R814-F1
#
_cell.length_a   1.000
_cell.length_b   1.000
_cell.length_c   1.000
_cell.angle_alpha   90.00
_cell.angle_beta   90.00
_cell.angle_gamma   90.00
#
_symmetry.space_group_name_H-M   'P 1'
#
loop_
_entity.id
_entity.type
_entity.pdbx_description
1 polymer ?
#
loop_
_entity_poly.entity_id
_entity_poly.type
_entity_poly.pdbx_seq_one_letter_code
_entity_poly.pdbx_strand_id
1 'polypeptide(L)'
;MPARSPHLEDAEAIRMALQRVCREGGELELHHPPFTRGFPLLAEDGEALFVGMTPVEAGQWGLKAGQKLRMRVVDRGRVYEAITPLEGQGRLEGEPCVRLGVPRLLTCLDAHRFADWVPSKPLACTYTTPGLDILDGFLHALGEDGVELEARRPGSRTGAELRLGADTVVSLGAGELKLVLDAVVAHRGDHDLGLRWKAANTSAMLSSYRAWLQDRLREQARLDREGFDPEGSRGGVASRDSGETGLDLVKLWVDRDPMVLVVAEGDALPGHLAQSLGRKLGFASLDQVRGRVAPRLGPLGAEEGGWGRVRLILVHQRLRVGSGLELTHQLVQEERCPLPILIGGTEEDVTLKRNRAIAAGAVDFIAVEPFHVLSLLRTLEETLRLFG
;
A
#
# COMPACT_ATOMS: atom_id res chain seq x y z
N MET A 1 -10.14 -25.94 -22.11
CA MET A 1 -9.53 -24.78 -22.80
C MET A 1 -8.03 -24.96 -22.75
N PRO A 2 -7.26 -24.58 -23.79
CA PRO A 2 -5.80 -24.64 -23.70
C PRO A 2 -5.34 -23.76 -22.55
N ALA A 3 -4.48 -24.31 -21.68
CA ALA A 3 -3.92 -23.57 -20.56
C ALA A 3 -3.21 -22.33 -21.12
N ARG A 4 -3.70 -21.14 -20.76
CA ARG A 4 -2.98 -19.90 -21.08
C ARG A 4 -1.63 -19.99 -20.39
N SER A 5 -0.56 -19.81 -21.17
CA SER A 5 0.79 -19.74 -20.62
C SER A 5 0.82 -18.65 -19.54
N PRO A 6 1.38 -18.93 -18.34
CA PRO A 6 1.56 -17.92 -17.31
C PRO A 6 2.66 -16.91 -17.66
N HIS A 7 3.45 -17.19 -18.69
CA HIS A 7 4.49 -16.31 -19.21
C HIS A 7 3.89 -15.23 -20.11
N LEU A 8 4.52 -14.04 -20.14
CA LEU A 8 4.14 -12.98 -21.07
C LEU A 8 5.13 -12.94 -22.23
N GLU A 9 4.62 -13.20 -23.43
CA GLU A 9 5.39 -13.21 -24.70
C GLU A 9 4.93 -12.10 -25.65
N ASP A 10 3.72 -11.59 -25.44
CA ASP A 10 3.16 -10.49 -26.21
C ASP A 10 3.78 -9.16 -25.77
N ALA A 11 4.28 -8.39 -26.74
CA ALA A 11 5.02 -7.16 -26.48
C ALA A 11 4.15 -6.10 -25.77
N GLU A 12 2.88 -5.98 -26.16
CA GLU A 12 1.94 -5.05 -25.53
C GLU A 12 1.68 -5.48 -24.08
N ALA A 13 1.40 -6.76 -23.83
CA ALA A 13 1.18 -7.29 -22.48
C ALA A 13 2.40 -7.12 -21.56
N ILE A 14 3.63 -7.33 -22.07
CA ILE A 14 4.88 -7.09 -21.34
C ILE A 14 4.99 -5.61 -20.96
N ARG A 15 4.78 -4.71 -21.93
CA ARG A 15 4.84 -3.26 -21.69
C ARG A 15 3.78 -2.81 -20.70
N MET A 16 2.54 -3.29 -20.83
CA MET A 16 1.45 -3.00 -19.89
C MET A 16 1.81 -3.41 -18.45
N ALA A 17 2.45 -4.56 -18.25
CA ALA A 17 2.93 -4.99 -16.93
C ALA A 17 4.01 -4.05 -16.39
N LEU A 18 5.01 -3.71 -17.21
CA LEU A 18 6.10 -2.81 -16.81
C LEU A 18 5.59 -1.39 -16.51
N GLN A 19 4.67 -0.85 -17.32
CA GLN A 19 4.04 0.44 -17.09
C GLN A 19 3.21 0.50 -15.81
N ARG A 20 2.53 -0.60 -15.43
CA ARG A 20 1.84 -0.66 -14.12
C ARG A 20 2.82 -0.56 -12.97
N VAL A 21 3.86 -1.41 -12.99
CA VAL A 21 4.92 -1.37 -11.98
C VAL A 21 5.54 0.02 -11.90
N CYS A 22 5.75 0.66 -13.05
CA CYS A 22 6.22 2.03 -13.17
C CYS A 22 5.30 3.01 -12.42
N ARG A 23 4.01 3.05 -12.77
CA ARG A 23 3.01 3.95 -12.17
C ARG A 23 2.80 3.75 -10.68
N GLU A 24 2.90 2.50 -10.22
CA GLU A 24 2.80 2.15 -8.81
C GLU A 24 4.06 2.50 -8.01
N GLY A 25 5.10 3.03 -8.66
CA GLY A 25 6.39 3.34 -8.02
C GLY A 25 7.16 2.09 -7.60
N GLY A 26 6.94 0.99 -8.32
CA GLY A 26 7.55 -0.30 -8.05
C GLY A 26 9.03 -0.36 -8.42
N GLU A 27 9.68 -1.43 -7.97
CA GLU A 27 11.10 -1.67 -8.17
C GLU A 27 11.35 -2.88 -9.07
N LEU A 28 12.49 -2.87 -9.75
CA LEU A 28 13.07 -4.01 -10.45
C LEU A 28 14.24 -4.55 -9.62
N GLU A 29 14.19 -5.84 -9.27
CA GLU A 29 15.34 -6.52 -8.71
C GLU A 29 16.29 -6.90 -9.84
N LEU A 30 17.45 -6.26 -9.87
CA LEU A 30 18.49 -6.52 -10.85
C LEU A 30 19.52 -7.48 -10.27
N HIS A 31 19.98 -8.42 -11.09
CA HIS A 31 21.00 -9.39 -10.75
C HIS A 31 22.12 -9.38 -11.80
N HIS A 32 23.33 -9.07 -11.33
CA HIS A 32 24.58 -9.14 -12.08
C HIS A 32 25.66 -9.69 -11.15
N PRO A 33 26.07 -10.97 -11.30
CA PRO A 33 26.93 -11.64 -10.33
C PRO A 33 28.15 -10.80 -9.93
N PRO A 34 28.46 -10.67 -8.63
CA PRO A 34 27.79 -11.31 -7.47
C PRO A 34 26.60 -10.52 -6.89
N PHE A 35 26.19 -9.42 -7.52
CA PHE A 35 25.24 -8.47 -6.96
C PHE A 35 23.78 -8.82 -7.28
N THR A 36 22.90 -8.58 -6.30
CA THR A 36 21.44 -8.63 -6.45
C THR A 36 20.83 -7.54 -5.59
N ARG A 37 20.00 -6.67 -6.18
CA ARG A 37 19.39 -5.54 -5.45
C ARG A 37 18.17 -4.99 -6.20
N GLY A 38 17.18 -4.52 -5.43
CA GLY A 38 16.03 -3.74 -5.93
C GLY A 38 16.39 -2.30 -6.26
N PHE A 39 15.88 -1.79 -7.38
CA PHE A 39 16.03 -0.42 -7.82
C PHE A 39 14.71 0.10 -8.40
N PRO A 40 14.36 1.38 -8.19
CA PRO A 40 13.09 1.93 -8.67
C PRO A 40 13.00 1.97 -10.20
N LEU A 41 11.85 1.58 -10.74
CA LEU A 41 11.53 1.76 -12.16
C LEU A 41 11.02 3.18 -12.38
N LEU A 42 11.84 4.02 -12.99
CA LEU A 42 11.56 5.45 -13.18
C LEU A 42 10.74 5.73 -14.44
N ALA A 43 10.91 4.93 -15.49
CA ALA A 43 10.12 5.02 -16.72
C ALA A 43 10.22 3.75 -17.57
N GLU A 44 9.21 3.56 -18.41
CA GLU A 44 9.20 2.72 -19.60
C GLU A 44 8.79 3.64 -20.75
N ASP A 45 9.59 3.83 -21.80
CA ASP A 45 9.33 4.81 -22.88
C ASP A 45 8.95 4.16 -24.22
N GLY A 46 8.62 2.87 -24.21
CA GLY A 46 8.38 2.08 -25.41
C GLY A 46 9.60 1.38 -25.98
N GLU A 47 10.78 1.94 -25.79
CA GLU A 47 12.03 1.39 -26.31
C GLU A 47 12.91 0.83 -25.18
N ALA A 48 12.89 1.49 -24.03
CA ALA A 48 13.74 1.17 -22.90
C ALA A 48 13.05 1.37 -21.53
N LEU A 49 13.65 0.75 -20.53
CA LEU A 49 13.36 0.89 -19.12
C LEU A 49 14.43 1.77 -18.47
N PHE A 50 14.01 2.74 -17.67
CA PHE A 50 14.89 3.62 -16.92
C PHE A 50 14.84 3.21 -15.45
N VAL A 51 15.96 2.72 -14.93
CA VAL A 51 16.04 2.20 -13.57
C VAL A 51 16.95 3.09 -12.73
N GLY A 52 16.45 3.58 -11.61
CA GLY A 52 17.17 4.52 -10.75
C GLY A 52 18.39 3.84 -10.13
N MET A 53 19.58 4.24 -10.58
CA MET A 53 20.84 3.68 -10.14
C MET A 53 21.91 4.75 -10.28
N THR A 54 22.62 5.01 -9.19
CA THR A 54 23.67 6.03 -9.17
C THR A 54 24.90 5.59 -9.96
N PRO A 55 25.73 6.53 -10.45
CA PRO A 55 26.98 6.18 -11.14
C PRO A 55 27.95 5.40 -10.24
N VAL A 56 27.90 5.63 -8.92
CA VAL A 56 28.69 4.89 -7.93
C VAL A 56 28.26 3.43 -7.88
N GLU A 57 26.95 3.17 -7.80
CA GLU A 57 26.40 1.81 -7.78
C GLU A 57 26.68 1.08 -9.11
N ALA A 58 26.44 1.74 -10.24
CA ALA A 58 26.74 1.18 -11.56
C ALA A 58 28.25 0.88 -11.73
N GLY A 59 29.11 1.75 -11.18
CA GLY A 59 30.55 1.56 -11.15
C GLY A 59 30.99 0.39 -10.25
N GLN A 60 30.40 0.23 -9.07
CA GLN A 60 30.63 -0.90 -8.16
C GLN A 60 30.27 -2.24 -8.81
N TRP A 61 29.19 -2.25 -9.59
CA TRP A 61 28.72 -3.44 -10.31
C TRP A 61 29.54 -3.71 -11.59
N GLY A 62 30.38 -2.76 -12.02
CA GLY A 62 31.18 -2.88 -13.24
C GLY A 62 30.34 -2.87 -14.52
N LEU A 63 29.20 -2.17 -14.50
CA LEU A 63 28.20 -2.21 -15.57
C LEU A 63 28.67 -1.50 -16.85
N LYS A 64 28.54 -2.17 -17.99
CA LYS A 64 28.89 -1.69 -19.33
C LYS A 64 27.78 -1.97 -20.34
N ALA A 65 27.56 -1.05 -21.26
CA ALA A 65 26.60 -1.22 -22.35
C ALA A 65 26.84 -2.53 -23.12
N GLY A 66 25.75 -3.21 -23.48
CA GLY A 66 25.75 -4.53 -24.12
C GLY A 66 25.77 -5.72 -23.17
N GLN A 67 26.05 -5.51 -21.87
CA GLN A 67 25.93 -6.59 -20.88
C GLN A 67 24.47 -6.99 -20.67
N LYS A 68 24.25 -8.24 -20.27
CA LYS A 68 22.92 -8.77 -19.96
C LYS A 68 22.72 -8.81 -18.46
N LEU A 69 21.60 -8.27 -17.99
CA LEU A 69 21.18 -8.32 -16.60
C LEU A 69 19.99 -9.27 -16.50
N ARG A 70 19.95 -10.06 -15.43
CA ARG A 70 18.72 -10.75 -15.03
C ARG A 70 17.89 -9.73 -14.25
N MET A 71 16.65 -9.52 -14.66
CA MET A 71 15.69 -8.69 -13.93
C MET A 71 14.58 -9.56 -13.39
N ARG A 72 14.14 -9.25 -12.17
CA ARG A 72 12.95 -9.80 -11.55
C ARG A 72 11.99 -8.65 -11.25
N VAL A 73 10.73 -8.83 -11.59
CA VAL A 73 9.68 -7.83 -11.46
C VAL A 73 8.42 -8.48 -10.89
N VAL A 74 7.71 -7.75 -10.04
CA VAL A 74 6.43 -8.19 -9.48
C VAL A 74 5.34 -7.32 -10.07
N ASP A 75 4.43 -7.92 -10.85
CA ASP A 75 3.22 -7.27 -11.35
C ASP A 75 2.03 -8.00 -10.76
N ARG A 76 1.22 -7.27 -9.96
CA ARG A 76 0.02 -7.81 -9.30
C ARG A 76 0.30 -9.10 -8.54
N GLY A 77 1.34 -9.09 -7.71
CA GLY A 77 1.76 -10.24 -6.92
C GLY A 77 2.43 -11.36 -7.74
N ARG A 78 2.31 -11.42 -9.06
CA ARG A 78 3.01 -12.41 -9.88
C ARG A 78 4.46 -12.00 -10.08
N VAL A 79 5.36 -12.94 -9.80
CA VAL A 79 6.79 -12.75 -9.98
C VAL A 79 7.18 -13.19 -11.37
N TYR A 80 7.76 -12.26 -12.13
CA TYR A 80 8.31 -12.51 -13.45
C TYR A 80 9.81 -12.30 -13.45
N GLU A 81 10.45 -13.02 -14.38
CA GLU A 81 11.87 -12.92 -14.64
C GLU A 81 12.15 -12.74 -16.12
N ALA A 82 13.14 -11.90 -16.43
CA ALA A 82 13.65 -11.74 -17.78
C ALA A 82 15.16 -11.48 -17.80
N ILE A 83 15.73 -11.64 -18.98
CA ILE A 83 17.09 -11.17 -19.28
C ILE A 83 16.94 -9.93 -20.17
N THR A 84 17.51 -8.82 -19.73
CA THR A 84 17.47 -7.54 -20.44
C THR A 84 18.89 -7.02 -20.72
N PRO A 85 19.17 -6.49 -21.92
CA PRO A 85 20.45 -5.84 -22.19
C PRO A 85 20.52 -4.47 -21.50
N LEU A 86 21.66 -4.16 -20.89
CA LEU A 86 22.02 -2.82 -20.46
C LEU A 86 22.40 -2.00 -21.70
N GLU A 87 21.67 -0.94 -21.99
CA GLU A 87 21.93 -0.04 -23.12
C GLU A 87 22.92 1.07 -22.75
N GLY A 88 22.93 1.46 -21.48
CA GLY A 88 23.90 2.43 -20.97
C GLY A 88 23.50 3.05 -19.64
N GLN A 89 24.26 4.07 -19.24
CA GLN A 89 23.96 4.92 -18.10
C GLN A 89 23.48 6.28 -18.60
N GLY A 90 22.61 6.94 -17.85
CA GLY A 90 22.04 8.21 -18.26
C GLY A 90 21.42 8.97 -17.10
N ARG A 91 20.60 9.96 -17.46
CA ARG A 91 19.76 10.69 -16.51
C ARG A 91 18.36 10.81 -17.07
N LEU A 92 17.36 10.63 -16.21
CA LEU A 92 15.97 10.93 -16.50
C LEU A 92 15.60 12.12 -15.61
N GLU A 93 15.33 13.28 -16.22
CA GLU A 93 14.95 14.50 -15.48
C GLU A 93 15.94 14.92 -14.37
N GLY A 94 17.23 14.63 -14.59
CA GLY A 94 18.29 14.93 -13.64
C GLY A 94 18.61 13.78 -12.69
N GLU A 95 17.72 12.80 -12.52
CA GLU A 95 17.93 11.60 -11.71
C GLU A 95 18.85 10.60 -12.42
N PRO A 96 19.93 10.13 -11.78
CA PRO A 96 20.79 9.10 -12.34
C PRO A 96 20.06 7.78 -12.56
N CYS A 97 20.22 7.21 -13.75
CA CYS A 97 19.61 5.94 -14.09
C CYS A 97 20.50 5.08 -15.00
N VAL A 98 20.20 3.79 -15.02
CA VAL A 98 20.61 2.88 -16.09
C VAL A 98 19.45 2.64 -17.04
N ARG A 99 19.78 2.52 -18.33
CA ARG A 99 18.83 2.26 -19.39
C ARG A 99 18.92 0.79 -19.80
N LEU A 100 17.82 0.07 -19.68
CA LEU A 100 17.71 -1.36 -20.02
C LEU A 100 16.77 -1.53 -21.22
N GLY A 101 17.03 -2.49 -22.10
CA GLY A 101 16.09 -2.79 -23.19
C GLY A 101 14.80 -3.43 -22.66
N VAL A 102 13.67 -3.20 -23.32
CA VAL A 102 12.42 -3.90 -22.97
C VAL A 102 12.58 -5.40 -23.24
N PRO A 103 12.31 -6.29 -22.25
CA PRO A 103 12.43 -7.73 -22.46
C PRO A 103 11.38 -8.25 -23.44
N ARG A 104 11.71 -9.32 -24.17
CA ARG A 104 10.79 -9.98 -25.12
C ARG A 104 9.99 -11.13 -24.50
N LEU A 105 10.34 -11.52 -23.28
CA LEU A 105 9.73 -12.62 -22.55
C LEU A 105 9.83 -12.31 -21.06
N LEU A 106 8.69 -12.33 -20.38
CA LEU A 106 8.62 -12.36 -18.92
C LEU A 106 8.21 -13.77 -18.47
N THR A 107 9.16 -14.50 -17.91
CA THR A 107 8.96 -15.85 -17.40
C THR A 107 8.37 -15.77 -16.00
N CYS A 108 7.08 -16.09 -15.86
CA CYS A 108 6.47 -16.28 -14.54
C CYS A 108 7.19 -17.38 -13.75
N LEU A 109 7.71 -17.05 -12.57
CA LEU A 109 8.40 -17.98 -11.67
C LEU A 109 7.41 -18.80 -10.83
N ASP A 110 6.23 -18.24 -10.54
CA ASP A 110 5.23 -18.83 -9.64
C ASP A 110 4.01 -19.37 -10.40
N ALA A 111 4.24 -20.18 -11.43
CA ALA A 111 3.17 -20.74 -12.27
C ALA A 111 2.17 -21.64 -11.53
N HIS A 112 2.48 -22.05 -10.30
CA HIS A 112 1.64 -22.92 -9.47
C HIS A 112 0.63 -22.16 -8.59
N ARG A 113 0.63 -20.82 -8.66
CA ARG A 113 -0.27 -19.97 -7.87
C ARG A 113 -1.69 -20.01 -8.41
N PHE A 114 -2.67 -20.01 -7.51
CA PHE A 114 -4.10 -19.94 -7.86
C PHE A 114 -4.52 -18.47 -8.06
N ALA A 115 -3.74 -17.75 -8.84
CA ALA A 115 -3.78 -16.30 -8.90
C ALA A 115 -3.97 -15.85 -10.34
N ASP A 116 -5.21 -15.83 -10.83
CA ASP A 116 -5.56 -15.29 -12.16
C ASP A 116 -5.85 -13.79 -12.10
N TRP A 117 -6.53 -13.36 -11.03
CA TRP A 117 -6.87 -11.98 -10.76
C TRP A 117 -6.45 -11.58 -9.35
N VAL A 118 -5.89 -10.39 -9.22
CA VAL A 118 -5.50 -9.79 -7.95
C VAL A 118 -6.30 -8.51 -7.75
N PRO A 119 -7.16 -8.44 -6.72
CA PRO A 119 -7.92 -7.24 -6.45
C PRO A 119 -6.99 -6.11 -5.95
N SER A 120 -7.34 -4.88 -6.26
CA SER A 120 -6.63 -3.70 -5.75
C SER A 120 -6.69 -3.56 -4.22
N LYS A 121 -7.72 -4.16 -3.60
CA LYS A 121 -7.85 -4.32 -2.15
C LYS A 121 -8.18 -5.78 -1.84
N PRO A 122 -7.52 -6.40 -0.85
CA PRO A 122 -7.81 -7.78 -0.47
C PRO A 122 -9.28 -7.95 -0.10
N LEU A 123 -9.89 -9.07 -0.52
CA LEU A 123 -11.30 -9.34 -0.26
C LEU A 123 -11.45 -10.04 1.10
N ALA A 124 -12.28 -9.48 1.98
CA ALA A 124 -12.57 -10.14 3.26
C ALA A 124 -13.28 -11.48 3.03
N CYS A 125 -12.85 -12.50 3.76
CA CYS A 125 -13.45 -13.82 3.75
C CYS A 125 -13.44 -14.43 5.15
N THR A 126 -14.20 -15.51 5.33
CA THR A 126 -14.01 -16.41 6.48
C THR A 126 -13.65 -17.80 6.00
N TYR A 127 -12.90 -18.54 6.81
CA TYR A 127 -12.51 -19.91 6.50
C TYR A 127 -12.56 -20.80 7.74
N THR A 128 -12.65 -22.11 7.55
CA THR A 128 -12.72 -23.07 8.65
C THR A 128 -11.40 -23.79 8.92
N THR A 129 -11.16 -24.16 10.17
CA THR A 129 -10.06 -25.08 10.54
C THR A 129 -10.57 -26.54 10.55
N PRO A 130 -9.68 -27.54 10.61
CA PRO A 130 -10.07 -28.94 10.84
C PRO A 130 -10.78 -29.14 12.20
N GLY A 131 -10.54 -28.23 13.16
CA GLY A 131 -11.23 -28.17 14.45
C GLY A 131 -12.63 -27.54 14.38
N LEU A 132 -13.08 -27.14 13.19
CA LEU A 132 -14.36 -26.45 12.93
C LEU A 132 -14.43 -25.01 13.47
N ASP A 133 -13.29 -24.40 13.79
CA ASP A 133 -13.25 -22.97 14.11
C ASP A 133 -13.49 -22.15 12.83
N ILE A 134 -14.16 -21.01 12.97
CA ILE A 134 -14.35 -20.05 11.88
C ILE A 134 -13.40 -18.88 12.12
N LEU A 135 -12.52 -18.62 11.16
CA LEU A 135 -11.50 -17.59 11.22
C LEU A 135 -11.71 -16.55 10.12
N ASP A 136 -11.32 -15.30 10.41
CA ASP A 136 -11.29 -14.22 9.42
C ASP A 136 -9.99 -14.26 8.61
N GLY A 137 -10.10 -13.97 7.32
CA GLY A 137 -8.97 -13.84 6.41
C GLY A 137 -9.22 -12.85 5.29
N PHE A 138 -8.21 -12.71 4.44
CA PHE A 138 -8.24 -11.88 3.25
C PHE A 138 -7.80 -12.69 2.05
N LEU A 139 -8.53 -12.57 0.94
CA LEU A 139 -8.15 -13.14 -0.35
C LEU A 139 -7.36 -12.08 -1.12
N HIS A 140 -6.09 -12.38 -1.40
CA HIS A 140 -5.17 -11.48 -2.12
C HIS A 140 -5.01 -11.87 -3.59
N ALA A 141 -5.33 -13.11 -3.94
CA ALA A 141 -5.39 -13.55 -5.32
C ALA A 141 -6.47 -14.61 -5.52
N LEU A 142 -7.09 -14.60 -6.69
CA LEU A 142 -8.19 -15.49 -7.04
C LEU A 142 -7.95 -16.09 -8.42
N GLY A 143 -8.13 -17.40 -8.54
CA GLY A 143 -7.94 -18.16 -9.76
C GLY A 143 -9.07 -19.15 -10.01
N GLU A 144 -9.17 -19.70 -11.21
CA GLU A 144 -10.28 -20.58 -11.60
C GLU A 144 -10.38 -21.84 -10.73
N ASP A 145 -9.24 -22.30 -10.22
CA ASP A 145 -9.09 -23.55 -9.46
C ASP A 145 -8.78 -23.33 -7.97
N GLY A 146 -8.67 -22.08 -7.52
CA GLY A 146 -8.33 -21.79 -6.13
C GLY A 146 -8.18 -20.31 -5.81
N VAL A 147 -7.70 -20.02 -4.60
CA VAL A 147 -7.42 -18.67 -4.10
C VAL A 147 -6.19 -18.67 -3.22
N GLU A 148 -5.67 -17.47 -2.97
CA GLU A 148 -4.62 -17.24 -1.98
C GLU A 148 -5.15 -16.40 -0.84
N LEU A 149 -4.94 -16.92 0.36
CA LEU A 149 -5.52 -16.42 1.59
C LEU A 149 -4.42 -16.00 2.57
N GLU A 150 -4.56 -14.82 3.15
CA GLU A 150 -3.79 -14.36 4.30
C GLU A 150 -4.70 -14.29 5.54
N ALA A 151 -4.19 -14.69 6.70
CA ALA A 151 -4.95 -14.57 7.94
C ALA A 151 -4.97 -13.11 8.42
N ARG A 152 -6.09 -12.67 9.00
CA ARG A 152 -6.31 -11.28 9.43
C ARG A 152 -5.30 -10.74 10.46
N ARG A 153 -4.54 -11.59 11.15
CA ARG A 153 -3.56 -11.16 12.18
C ARG A 153 -2.13 -11.27 11.63
N PRO A 154 -1.45 -10.13 11.33
CA PRO A 154 -0.04 -10.12 10.97
C PRO A 154 0.80 -10.74 12.08
N GLY A 155 1.66 -11.72 11.74
CA GLY A 155 2.56 -12.39 12.69
C GLY A 155 1.91 -13.48 13.56
N SER A 156 0.59 -13.66 13.51
CA SER A 156 0.01 -14.95 13.92
C SER A 156 0.40 -15.98 12.86
N ARG A 157 0.92 -17.15 13.24
CA ARG A 157 1.11 -18.25 12.28
C ARG A 157 -0.23 -18.49 11.56
N THR A 158 -0.32 -18.10 10.28
CA THR A 158 -1.47 -18.33 9.40
C THR A 158 -1.88 -19.79 9.56
N GLY A 159 -3.05 -20.02 10.17
CA GLY A 159 -3.52 -21.35 10.57
C GLY A 159 -2.41 -22.31 10.94
N ALA A 160 -1.77 -22.17 12.11
CA ALA A 160 -0.80 -23.18 12.59
C ALA A 160 -1.34 -24.63 12.48
N GLU A 161 -2.67 -24.76 12.46
CA GLU A 161 -3.45 -25.99 12.33
C GLU A 161 -3.74 -26.42 10.88
N LEU A 162 -3.74 -25.49 9.90
CA LEU A 162 -3.97 -25.80 8.49
C LEU A 162 -2.66 -26.28 7.85
N ARG A 163 -2.50 -27.60 7.88
CA ARG A 163 -1.39 -28.31 7.21
C ARG A 163 -1.67 -28.44 5.72
N LEU A 164 -0.62 -28.68 4.92
CA LEU A 164 -0.80 -29.10 3.53
C LEU A 164 -1.74 -30.31 3.47
N GLY A 165 -2.71 -30.26 2.55
CA GLY A 165 -3.75 -31.27 2.42
C GLY A 165 -4.92 -31.14 3.40
N ALA A 166 -4.91 -30.17 4.32
CA ALA A 166 -6.02 -29.96 5.23
C ALA A 166 -7.26 -29.43 4.48
N ASP A 167 -8.42 -29.92 4.89
CA ASP A 167 -9.70 -29.47 4.40
C ASP A 167 -10.11 -28.16 5.06
N THR A 168 -10.67 -27.25 4.28
CA THR A 168 -11.20 -25.98 4.74
C THR A 168 -12.43 -25.62 3.91
N VAL A 169 -13.33 -24.84 4.48
CA VAL A 169 -14.44 -24.21 3.77
C VAL A 169 -14.15 -22.72 3.72
N VAL A 170 -14.33 -22.08 2.57
CA VAL A 170 -14.11 -20.65 2.39
C VAL A 170 -15.43 -19.97 2.05
N SER A 171 -15.82 -19.00 2.86
CA SER A 171 -16.95 -18.11 2.60
C SER A 171 -16.43 -16.81 1.99
N LEU A 172 -16.84 -16.54 0.75
CA LEU A 172 -16.44 -15.36 -0.01
C LEU A 172 -17.64 -14.45 -0.23
N GLY A 173 -17.47 -13.18 0.10
CA GLY A 173 -18.45 -12.11 -0.13
C GLY A 173 -17.83 -10.99 -0.94
N ALA A 174 -18.14 -10.92 -2.23
CA ALA A 174 -17.57 -9.93 -3.15
C ALA A 174 -18.68 -9.26 -3.97
N GLY A 175 -19.24 -8.16 -3.42
CA GLY A 175 -20.39 -7.47 -3.99
C GLY A 175 -21.63 -8.37 -3.95
N GLU A 176 -22.15 -8.72 -5.13
CA GLU A 176 -23.30 -9.62 -5.28
C GLU A 176 -22.92 -11.11 -5.17
N LEU A 177 -21.63 -11.45 -5.31
CA LEU A 177 -21.17 -12.83 -5.18
C LEU A 177 -21.10 -13.20 -3.69
N LYS A 178 -21.92 -14.18 -3.29
CA LYS A 178 -21.87 -14.82 -1.98
C LYS A 178 -21.82 -16.33 -2.18
N LEU A 179 -20.65 -16.93 -1.93
CA LEU A 179 -20.45 -18.36 -2.09
C LEU A 179 -19.73 -18.94 -0.87
N VAL A 180 -20.00 -20.20 -0.62
CA VAL A 180 -19.29 -21.03 0.36
C VAL A 180 -18.75 -22.22 -0.42
N LEU A 181 -17.42 -22.33 -0.50
CA LEU A 181 -16.74 -23.34 -1.31
C LEU A 181 -15.82 -24.19 -0.45
N ASP A 182 -15.89 -25.49 -0.66
CA ASP A 182 -14.94 -26.44 -0.07
C ASP A 182 -13.60 -26.35 -0.78
N ALA A 183 -12.53 -26.31 0.00
CA ALA A 183 -11.16 -26.22 -0.49
C ALA A 183 -10.21 -27.14 0.27
N VAL A 184 -9.02 -27.31 -0.28
CA VAL A 184 -7.90 -28.02 0.34
C VAL A 184 -6.66 -27.13 0.29
N VAL A 185 -5.88 -27.13 1.36
CA VAL A 185 -4.59 -26.41 1.42
C VAL A 185 -3.60 -27.09 0.47
N ALA A 186 -3.26 -26.44 -0.64
CA ALA A 186 -2.40 -27.00 -1.68
C ALA A 186 -0.97 -26.47 -1.62
N HIS A 187 -0.74 -25.25 -1.13
CA HIS A 187 0.59 -24.74 -0.81
C HIS A 187 0.54 -23.82 0.40
N ARG A 188 1.70 -23.59 1.03
CA ARG A 188 1.86 -22.73 2.20
C ARG A 188 3.11 -21.88 2.02
N GLY A 189 2.91 -20.56 1.97
CA GLY A 189 3.97 -19.57 2.04
C GLY A 189 4.26 -19.16 3.49
N ASP A 190 5.12 -18.16 3.65
CA ASP A 190 5.50 -17.62 4.95
C ASP A 190 4.34 -16.87 5.62
N HIS A 191 3.48 -16.24 4.81
CA HIS A 191 2.35 -15.43 5.28
C HIS A 191 1.02 -15.84 4.64
N ASP A 192 1.04 -16.53 3.51
CA ASP A 192 -0.12 -16.89 2.69
C ASP A 192 -0.38 -18.41 2.61
N LEU A 193 -1.62 -18.77 2.30
CA LEU A 193 -2.09 -20.14 2.04
C LEU A 193 -2.72 -20.21 0.66
N GLY A 194 -2.24 -21.15 -0.15
CA GLY A 194 -2.86 -21.50 -1.42
C GLY A 194 -3.92 -22.55 -1.24
N LEU A 195 -5.17 -22.20 -1.51
CA LEU A 195 -6.32 -23.06 -1.35
C LEU A 195 -6.83 -23.50 -2.73
N ARG A 196 -6.97 -24.81 -2.95
CA ARG A 196 -7.54 -25.38 -4.18
C ARG A 196 -8.99 -25.77 -3.97
N TRP A 197 -9.87 -25.40 -4.89
CA TRP A 197 -11.27 -25.81 -4.85
C TRP A 197 -11.43 -27.32 -5.01
N LYS A 198 -12.25 -27.93 -4.15
CA LYS A 198 -12.56 -29.36 -4.25
C LYS A 198 -13.55 -29.63 -5.40
N ALA A 199 -13.39 -30.80 -6.02
CA ALA A 199 -14.36 -31.31 -7.00
C ALA A 199 -15.74 -31.66 -6.39
N ALA A 200 -15.82 -31.77 -5.05
CA ALA A 200 -17.07 -32.00 -4.32
C ALA A 200 -18.01 -30.78 -4.35
N ASN A 201 -17.48 -29.58 -4.63
CA ASN A 201 -18.33 -28.40 -4.85
C ASN A 201 -19.29 -28.64 -6.01
N THR A 202 -20.53 -28.15 -5.88
CA THR A 202 -21.50 -28.29 -6.96
C THR A 202 -21.03 -27.54 -8.21
N SER A 203 -21.28 -28.12 -9.38
CA SER A 203 -20.93 -27.50 -10.66
C SER A 203 -21.54 -26.11 -10.81
N ALA A 204 -22.72 -25.86 -10.22
CA ALA A 204 -23.37 -24.56 -10.23
C ALA A 204 -22.57 -23.50 -9.45
N MET A 205 -22.11 -23.81 -8.23
CA MET A 205 -21.31 -22.87 -7.43
C MET A 205 -19.98 -22.52 -8.08
N LEU A 206 -19.26 -23.52 -8.59
CA LEU A 206 -17.99 -23.29 -9.31
C LEU A 206 -18.22 -22.51 -10.60
N SER A 207 -19.33 -22.73 -11.30
CA SER A 207 -19.68 -21.97 -12.51
C SER A 207 -19.99 -20.52 -12.18
N SER A 208 -20.74 -20.24 -11.10
CA SER A 208 -21.00 -18.87 -10.65
C SER A 208 -19.72 -18.15 -10.24
N TYR A 209 -18.82 -18.82 -9.50
CA TYR A 209 -17.51 -18.27 -9.14
C TYR A 209 -16.67 -17.95 -10.38
N ARG A 210 -16.53 -18.90 -11.31
CA ARG A 210 -15.74 -18.74 -12.53
C ARG A 210 -16.32 -17.65 -13.45
N ALA A 211 -17.65 -17.58 -13.58
CA ALA A 211 -18.30 -16.52 -14.36
C ALA A 211 -17.98 -15.13 -13.78
N TRP A 212 -18.12 -14.97 -12.46
CA TRP A 212 -17.77 -13.73 -11.79
C TRP A 212 -16.28 -13.38 -11.94
N LEU A 213 -15.37 -14.37 -11.80
CA LEU A 213 -13.94 -14.16 -11.98
C LEU A 213 -13.62 -13.72 -13.41
N GLN A 214 -14.25 -14.34 -14.41
CA GLN A 214 -14.08 -13.97 -15.81
C GLN A 214 -14.56 -12.55 -16.10
N ASP A 215 -15.64 -12.09 -15.47
CA ASP A 215 -16.08 -10.70 -15.59
C ASP A 215 -15.07 -9.72 -14.97
N ARG A 216 -14.45 -10.08 -13.83
CA ARG A 216 -13.37 -9.28 -13.23
C ARG A 216 -12.13 -9.24 -14.10
N LEU A 217 -11.75 -10.36 -14.71
CA LEU A 217 -10.62 -10.43 -15.65
C LEU A 217 -10.88 -9.59 -16.91
N ARG A 218 -12.10 -9.60 -17.45
CA ARG A 218 -12.48 -8.77 -18.61
C ARG A 218 -12.43 -7.29 -18.27
N GLU A 219 -13.00 -6.92 -17.13
CA GLU A 219 -12.98 -5.53 -16.68
C GLU A 219 -11.54 -5.06 -16.41
N GLN A 220 -10.72 -5.89 -15.79
CA GLN A 220 -9.32 -5.58 -15.60
C GLN A 220 -8.58 -5.42 -16.92
N ALA A 221 -8.79 -6.32 -17.89
CA ALA A 221 -8.19 -6.20 -19.22
C ALA A 221 -8.64 -4.93 -19.96
N ARG A 222 -9.89 -4.49 -19.76
CA ARG A 222 -10.41 -3.22 -20.30
C ARG A 222 -9.65 -2.04 -19.67
N LEU A 223 -9.58 -1.99 -18.33
CA LEU A 223 -8.86 -0.94 -17.60
C LEU A 223 -7.38 -0.91 -17.96
N ASP A 224 -6.77 -2.08 -18.16
CA ASP A 224 -5.35 -2.17 -18.51
C ASP A 224 -5.09 -1.59 -19.90
N ARG A 225 -5.97 -1.86 -20.87
CA ARG A 225 -5.88 -1.28 -22.22
C ARG A 225 -6.15 0.22 -22.22
N GLU A 226 -7.13 0.68 -21.44
CA GLU A 226 -7.44 2.10 -21.31
C GLU A 226 -6.31 2.87 -20.63
N GLY A 227 -5.62 2.23 -19.70
CA GLY A 227 -4.45 2.78 -19.03
C GLY A 227 -3.13 2.51 -19.75
N PHE A 228 -3.11 1.86 -20.90
CA PHE A 228 -1.87 1.62 -21.63
C PHE A 228 -1.49 2.85 -22.45
N ASP A 229 -0.23 3.26 -22.34
CA ASP A 229 0.31 4.38 -23.12
C ASP A 229 1.37 3.88 -24.12
N PRO A 230 1.11 3.93 -25.44
CA PRO A 230 2.09 3.51 -26.45
C PRO A 230 3.41 4.27 -26.38
N GLU A 231 3.41 5.54 -25.95
CA GLU A 231 4.61 6.38 -25.78
C GLU A 231 5.36 6.06 -24.48
N GLY A 232 4.82 5.13 -23.69
CA GLY A 232 5.40 4.68 -22.46
C GLY A 232 4.79 5.31 -21.22
N SER A 233 5.13 4.76 -20.06
CA SER A 233 4.70 5.28 -18.78
C SER A 233 5.89 5.70 -17.95
N ARG A 234 5.81 6.91 -17.42
CA ARG A 234 6.75 7.36 -16.41
C ARG A 234 6.32 6.82 -15.07
N GLY A 235 7.30 6.33 -14.35
CA GLY A 235 7.13 6.09 -12.95
C GLY A 235 6.87 7.44 -12.33
N GLY A 236 6.21 7.44 -11.19
CA GLY A 236 6.36 8.59 -10.33
C GLY A 236 7.85 8.70 -9.96
N VAL A 237 8.67 9.34 -10.82
CA VAL A 237 9.57 10.38 -10.32
C VAL A 237 8.66 11.11 -9.38
N ALA A 238 9.01 11.17 -8.09
CA ALA A 238 8.28 12.03 -7.20
C ALA A 238 8.37 13.43 -7.82
N SER A 239 7.38 13.77 -8.64
CA SER A 239 6.78 15.06 -8.61
C SER A 239 6.39 15.18 -7.15
N ARG A 240 7.29 15.80 -6.40
CA ARG A 240 7.01 16.36 -5.10
C ARG A 240 5.87 17.39 -5.19
N ASP A 241 5.35 17.66 -6.39
CA ASP A 241 4.14 18.43 -6.66
C ASP A 241 3.25 17.77 -7.73
N SER A 242 1.97 17.52 -7.41
CA SER A 242 0.88 16.98 -8.25
C SER A 242 0.91 15.46 -8.53
N GLY A 243 -0.15 14.67 -8.36
CA GLY A 243 -1.53 14.92 -7.97
C GLY A 243 -2.31 13.62 -8.22
N GLU A 244 -3.07 13.17 -7.21
CA GLU A 244 -4.16 12.19 -7.28
C GLU A 244 -3.86 10.76 -7.76
N THR A 245 -3.55 9.85 -6.81
CA THR A 245 -4.34 8.61 -6.58
C THR A 245 -3.88 7.87 -5.32
N GLY A 246 -4.12 8.54 -4.20
CA GLY A 246 -4.39 7.94 -2.89
C GLY A 246 -5.21 9.03 -2.21
N LEU A 247 -6.40 8.72 -1.72
CA LEU A 247 -7.24 9.74 -1.10
C LEU A 247 -6.54 10.24 0.17
N ASP A 248 -5.71 11.27 0.04
CA ASP A 248 -5.30 12.20 1.11
C ASP A 248 -6.49 13.11 1.48
N LEU A 249 -7.72 12.59 1.40
CA LEU A 249 -8.89 13.28 1.89
C LEU A 249 -8.91 13.12 3.38
N VAL A 250 -9.02 14.25 4.06
CA VAL A 250 -9.29 14.29 5.50
C VAL A 250 -10.54 13.44 5.77
N LYS A 251 -10.36 12.38 6.55
CA LYS A 251 -11.41 11.44 6.91
C LYS A 251 -12.10 11.95 8.17
N LEU A 252 -13.34 12.38 8.04
CA LEU A 252 -14.17 12.75 9.18
C LEU A 252 -14.72 11.50 9.86
N TRP A 253 -14.39 11.31 11.13
CA TRP A 253 -14.85 10.17 11.94
C TRP A 253 -16.06 10.54 12.79
N VAL A 254 -16.05 11.74 13.37
CA VAL A 254 -17.15 12.25 14.20
C VAL A 254 -17.29 13.75 14.01
N ASP A 255 -18.49 14.19 13.64
CA ASP A 255 -18.78 15.61 13.41
C ASP A 255 -19.36 16.27 14.67
N ARG A 256 -18.50 16.92 15.47
CA ARG A 256 -18.84 17.66 16.70
C ARG A 256 -17.87 18.80 16.94
N ASP A 257 -18.34 19.83 17.64
CA ASP A 257 -17.49 20.93 18.09
C ASP A 257 -17.04 20.72 19.55
N PRO A 258 -15.74 20.90 19.87
CA PRO A 258 -14.64 21.24 18.96
C PRO A 258 -14.12 20.03 18.15
N MET A 259 -13.69 20.27 16.91
CA MET A 259 -13.15 19.25 15.99
C MET A 259 -11.64 19.10 16.16
N VAL A 260 -11.15 17.86 16.35
CA VAL A 260 -9.73 17.51 16.46
C VAL A 260 -9.27 16.80 15.19
N LEU A 261 -8.27 17.36 14.49
CA LEU A 261 -7.59 16.68 13.39
C LEU A 261 -6.35 15.91 13.89
N VAL A 262 -6.31 14.60 13.64
CA VAL A 262 -5.17 13.72 13.92
C VAL A 262 -4.38 13.42 12.65
N VAL A 263 -3.11 13.81 12.64
CA VAL A 263 -2.15 13.44 11.57
C VAL A 263 -1.32 12.25 12.03
N ALA A 264 -1.51 11.09 11.42
CA ALA A 264 -0.81 9.85 11.77
C ALA A 264 -0.71 8.92 10.55
N GLU A 265 0.23 7.98 10.56
CA GLU A 265 0.29 6.91 9.54
C GLU A 265 -0.63 5.75 9.93
N GLY A 266 -1.66 5.51 9.12
CA GLY A 266 -2.64 4.44 9.27
C GLY A 266 -3.86 4.76 10.16
N ASP A 267 -4.96 4.04 9.90
CA ASP A 267 -6.31 4.34 10.42
C ASP A 267 -6.63 3.78 11.82
N ALA A 268 -5.81 2.87 12.36
CA ALA A 268 -6.14 2.15 13.59
C ALA A 268 -6.21 3.08 14.82
N LEU A 269 -5.18 3.91 15.01
CA LEU A 269 -5.11 4.82 16.15
C LEU A 269 -6.17 5.93 16.08
N PRO A 270 -6.34 6.66 14.95
CA PRO A 270 -7.43 7.62 14.81
C PRO A 270 -8.81 6.99 15.03
N GLY A 271 -9.04 5.78 14.54
CA GLY A 271 -10.28 5.04 14.77
C GLY A 271 -10.53 4.74 16.25
N HIS A 272 -9.53 4.28 16.99
CA HIS A 272 -9.65 4.03 18.43
C HIS A 272 -9.90 5.30 19.24
N LEU A 273 -9.25 6.40 18.88
CA LEU A 273 -9.48 7.71 19.51
C LEU A 273 -10.88 8.22 19.22
N ALA A 274 -11.34 8.16 17.98
CA ALA A 274 -12.69 8.56 17.60
C ALA A 274 -13.77 7.74 18.32
N GLN A 275 -13.58 6.42 18.45
CA GLN A 275 -14.52 5.56 19.20
C GLN A 275 -14.58 5.92 20.68
N SER A 276 -13.44 6.23 21.29
CA SER A 276 -13.34 6.45 22.73
C SER A 276 -13.68 7.88 23.16
N LEU A 277 -13.30 8.86 22.33
CA LEU A 277 -13.39 10.29 22.64
C LEU A 277 -14.47 11.02 21.83
N GLY A 278 -14.97 10.42 20.73
CA GLY A 278 -15.94 11.03 19.82
C GLY A 278 -17.27 11.41 20.46
N ARG A 279 -17.57 10.90 21.66
CA ARG A 279 -18.74 11.35 22.43
C ARG A 279 -18.58 12.78 22.97
N LYS A 280 -17.36 13.32 23.05
CA LYS A 280 -17.08 14.65 23.63
C LYS A 280 -16.51 15.65 22.63
N LEU A 281 -15.75 15.18 21.64
CA LEU A 281 -15.06 16.03 20.65
C LEU A 281 -15.35 15.50 19.25
N GLY A 282 -15.27 16.37 18.23
CA GLY A 282 -15.22 15.94 16.84
C GLY A 282 -13.84 15.37 16.51
N PHE A 283 -13.78 14.44 15.56
CA PHE A 283 -12.54 13.82 15.13
C PHE A 283 -12.46 13.69 13.62
N ALA A 284 -11.33 14.13 13.07
CA ALA A 284 -10.92 13.87 11.71
C ALA A 284 -9.50 13.29 11.69
N SER A 285 -9.15 12.56 10.65
CA SER A 285 -7.77 12.12 10.44
C SER A 285 -7.27 12.46 9.05
N LEU A 286 -5.99 12.75 8.96
CA LEU A 286 -5.27 12.86 7.71
C LEU A 286 -4.13 11.84 7.76
N ASP A 287 -4.28 10.79 6.95
CA ASP A 287 -3.22 9.81 6.73
C ASP A 287 -2.18 10.45 5.80
N GLN A 288 -0.90 10.17 6.04
CA GLN A 288 0.21 10.57 5.18
C GLN A 288 0.22 12.06 4.73
N VAL A 289 0.89 12.94 5.47
CA VAL A 289 1.07 14.34 5.01
C VAL A 289 2.24 14.44 4.04
N ARG A 290 1.94 14.84 2.79
CA ARG A 290 2.92 15.31 1.80
C ARG A 290 2.62 16.76 1.43
N GLY A 291 3.53 17.67 1.73
CA GLY A 291 3.35 19.11 1.45
C GLY A 291 2.46 19.82 2.47
N ARG A 292 1.74 20.86 2.03
CA ARG A 292 0.97 21.74 2.92
C ARG A 292 -0.33 21.11 3.42
N VAL A 293 -0.65 21.31 4.69
CA VAL A 293 -1.85 20.72 5.34
C VAL A 293 -3.08 21.58 5.10
N ALA A 294 -2.98 22.91 5.17
CA ALA A 294 -4.13 23.81 5.10
C ALA A 294 -5.04 23.60 3.87
N PRO A 295 -4.51 23.45 2.63
CA PRO A 295 -5.35 23.23 1.44
C PRO A 295 -6.16 21.92 1.49
N ARG A 296 -5.66 20.92 2.23
CA ARG A 296 -6.30 19.60 2.35
C ARG A 296 -7.49 19.63 3.31
N LEU A 297 -7.65 20.69 4.09
CA LEU A 297 -8.77 20.87 5.03
C LEU A 297 -10.03 21.45 4.36
N GLY A 298 -10.01 21.68 3.05
CA GLY A 298 -11.18 22.16 2.29
C GLY A 298 -12.50 21.43 2.61
N PRO A 299 -12.52 20.08 2.68
CA PRO A 299 -13.73 19.32 3.06
C PRO A 299 -14.26 19.59 4.47
N LEU A 300 -13.42 20.13 5.38
CA LEU A 300 -13.81 20.51 6.75
C LEU A 300 -14.13 22.02 6.87
N GLY A 301 -14.25 22.73 5.74
CA GLY A 301 -14.62 24.14 5.71
C GLY A 301 -13.46 25.12 5.91
N ALA A 302 -12.22 24.73 5.58
CA ALA A 302 -11.11 25.68 5.44
C ALA A 302 -11.22 26.40 4.08
N GLU A 303 -11.47 27.71 4.09
CA GLU A 303 -11.54 28.55 2.89
C GLU A 303 -10.13 29.04 2.47
N GLU A 304 -10.03 29.68 1.28
CA GLU A 304 -8.79 30.12 0.60
C GLU A 304 -7.90 31.13 1.37
N GLY A 305 -8.10 31.33 2.67
CA GLY A 305 -7.31 32.22 3.52
C GLY A 305 -7.21 31.81 4.99
N GLY A 306 -7.58 30.58 5.39
CA GLY A 306 -7.51 30.19 6.80
C GLY A 306 -7.76 28.71 7.10
N TRP A 307 -7.58 28.34 8.37
CA TRP A 307 -7.69 26.96 8.88
C TRP A 307 -9.12 26.49 9.19
N GLY A 308 -10.14 27.31 8.92
CA GLY A 308 -11.55 27.00 9.18
C GLY A 308 -11.88 26.88 10.68
N ARG A 309 -12.82 25.98 11.00
CA ARG A 309 -13.30 25.69 12.38
C ARG A 309 -12.52 24.56 13.09
N VAL A 310 -11.52 24.00 12.42
CA VAL A 310 -10.79 22.81 12.85
C VAL A 310 -9.80 23.20 13.96
N ARG A 311 -9.65 22.39 15.02
CA ARG A 311 -8.55 22.48 15.99
C ARG A 311 -7.58 21.30 15.74
N LEU A 312 -6.27 21.51 15.83
CA LEU A 312 -5.27 20.57 15.31
C LEU A 312 -4.52 19.83 16.43
N ILE A 313 -4.42 18.49 16.39
CA ILE A 313 -3.58 17.70 17.31
C ILE A 313 -2.73 16.72 16.49
N LEU A 314 -1.41 16.92 16.44
CA LEU A 314 -0.51 16.14 15.59
C LEU A 314 0.04 14.90 16.32
N VAL A 315 -0.49 13.71 16.02
CA VAL A 315 -0.02 12.47 16.67
C VAL A 315 1.07 11.80 15.83
N HIS A 316 2.29 12.30 15.99
CA HIS A 316 3.46 11.87 15.24
C HIS A 316 4.21 10.69 15.89
N GLN A 317 3.63 9.49 15.89
CA GLN A 317 4.40 8.31 16.28
C GLN A 317 4.75 7.40 15.10
N ARG A 318 4.25 7.68 13.88
CA ARG A 318 4.39 6.75 12.76
C ARG A 318 4.70 7.35 11.39
N LEU A 319 4.89 8.66 11.22
CA LEU A 319 5.11 9.18 9.86
C LEU A 319 6.50 8.75 9.34
N ARG A 320 6.53 8.02 8.21
CA ARG A 320 7.77 7.64 7.52
C ARG A 320 8.39 8.72 6.63
N VAL A 321 7.69 9.84 6.41
CA VAL A 321 8.01 10.80 5.32
C VAL A 321 8.63 12.12 5.83
N GLY A 322 8.81 12.28 7.13
CA GLY A 322 9.45 13.44 7.77
C GLY A 322 9.31 13.36 9.29
N SER A 323 10.10 14.14 10.06
CA SER A 323 9.96 14.19 11.51
C SER A 323 8.79 15.09 11.94
N GLY A 324 8.12 14.77 13.03
CA GLY A 324 6.96 15.52 13.53
C GLY A 324 7.34 16.92 13.99
N LEU A 325 8.62 17.10 14.29
CA LEU A 325 9.23 18.39 14.57
C LEU A 325 9.29 19.26 13.32
N GLU A 326 9.71 18.70 12.18
CA GLU A 326 9.73 19.43 10.89
C GLU A 326 8.32 19.79 10.44
N LEU A 327 7.35 18.87 10.57
CA LEU A 327 5.96 19.18 10.25
C LEU A 327 5.38 20.25 11.19
N THR A 328 5.67 20.18 12.49
CA THR A 328 5.25 21.22 13.45
C THR A 328 5.83 22.58 13.06
N HIS A 329 7.13 22.61 12.72
CA HIS A 329 7.79 23.83 12.29
C HIS A 329 7.15 24.42 11.01
N GLN A 330 6.88 23.59 10.00
CA GLN A 330 6.18 24.00 8.78
C GLN A 330 4.80 24.59 9.09
N LEU A 331 4.02 23.92 9.94
CA LEU A 331 2.65 24.34 10.26
C LEU A 331 2.62 25.68 11.01
N VAL A 332 3.56 25.88 11.94
CA VAL A 332 3.65 27.12 12.73
C VAL A 332 4.23 28.26 11.90
N GLN A 333 5.38 28.04 11.24
CA GLN A 333 6.15 29.11 10.61
C GLN A 333 5.69 29.41 9.18
N GLU A 334 5.37 28.38 8.39
CA GLU A 334 5.06 28.54 6.96
C GLU A 334 3.56 28.64 6.71
N GLU A 335 2.75 27.80 7.38
CA GLU A 335 1.29 27.77 7.21
C GLU A 335 0.52 28.61 8.24
N ARG A 336 1.25 29.24 9.18
CA ARG A 336 0.72 30.13 10.23
C ARG A 336 -0.51 29.53 10.94
N CYS A 337 -0.42 28.25 11.30
CA CYS A 337 -1.49 27.54 12.00
C CYS A 337 -1.82 28.28 13.30
N PRO A 338 -3.07 28.80 13.47
CA PRO A 338 -3.43 29.61 14.63
C PRO A 338 -3.76 28.76 15.87
N LEU A 339 -3.52 27.45 15.81
CA LEU A 339 -4.11 26.45 16.72
C LEU A 339 -3.03 25.70 17.50
N PRO A 340 -3.35 25.24 18.73
CA PRO A 340 -2.39 24.58 19.59
C PRO A 340 -1.99 23.21 19.03
N ILE A 341 -0.73 23.03 18.64
CA ILE A 341 -0.20 21.76 18.15
C ILE A 341 0.32 20.92 19.32
N LEU A 342 -0.22 19.72 19.53
CA LEU A 342 0.37 18.71 20.42
C LEU A 342 1.08 17.65 19.59
N ILE A 343 2.27 17.21 20.02
CA ILE A 343 3.00 16.10 19.37
C ILE A 343 2.80 14.81 20.18
N GLY A 344 2.28 13.75 19.55
CA GLY A 344 2.09 12.44 20.21
C GLY A 344 3.22 11.43 19.96
N GLY A 345 3.66 10.70 20.99
CA GLY A 345 4.66 9.61 20.89
C GLY A 345 4.59 8.58 22.03
N THR A 346 5.63 7.76 22.22
CA THR A 346 5.72 6.85 23.40
C THR A 346 5.97 7.63 24.69
N GLU A 347 5.75 7.02 25.87
CA GLU A 347 6.18 7.60 27.15
C GLU A 347 7.69 7.88 27.22
N GLU A 348 8.51 7.00 26.62
CA GLU A 348 9.96 7.18 26.55
C GLU A 348 10.32 8.42 25.71
N ASP A 349 9.62 8.64 24.60
CA ASP A 349 9.80 9.79 23.73
C ASP A 349 9.46 11.12 24.42
N VAL A 350 8.49 11.14 25.34
CA VAL A 350 8.12 12.36 26.07
C VAL A 350 9.34 12.95 26.77
N THR A 351 10.11 12.12 27.46
CA THR A 351 11.27 12.60 28.23
C THR A 351 12.37 13.18 27.33
N LEU A 352 12.54 12.65 26.12
CA LEU A 352 13.63 13.01 25.22
C LEU A 352 13.26 14.11 24.22
N LYS A 353 11.99 14.18 23.79
CA LYS A 353 11.53 14.99 22.67
C LYS A 353 10.67 16.17 23.07
N ARG A 354 10.14 16.24 24.29
CA ARG A 354 9.25 17.33 24.74
C ARG A 354 9.85 18.72 24.57
N ASN A 355 11.08 18.95 25.00
CA ASN A 355 11.74 20.25 24.84
C ASN A 355 11.97 20.61 23.36
N ARG A 356 12.24 19.61 22.51
CA ARG A 356 12.44 19.82 21.06
C ARG A 356 11.11 20.11 20.35
N ALA A 357 10.03 19.48 20.80
CA ALA A 357 8.68 19.75 20.32
C ALA A 357 8.26 21.18 20.62
N ILE A 358 8.47 21.64 21.86
CA ILE A 358 8.18 23.01 22.27
C ILE A 358 9.01 24.01 21.46
N ALA A 359 10.30 23.72 21.27
CA ALA A 359 11.18 24.55 20.44
C ALA A 359 10.74 24.62 18.95
N ALA A 360 10.12 23.56 18.43
CA ALA A 360 9.56 23.53 17.08
C ALA A 360 8.21 24.27 16.96
N GLY A 361 7.64 24.74 18.08
CA GLY A 361 6.38 25.48 18.12
C GLY A 361 5.16 24.67 18.57
N ALA A 362 5.36 23.44 19.07
CA ALA A 362 4.28 22.69 19.72
C ALA A 362 3.96 23.26 21.11
N VAL A 363 2.71 23.08 21.54
CA VAL A 363 2.25 23.38 22.90
C VAL A 363 2.80 22.35 23.88
N ASP A 364 2.78 21.06 23.52
CA ASP A 364 3.33 20.00 24.35
C ASP A 364 3.65 18.72 23.54
N PHE A 365 4.37 17.80 24.17
CA PHE A 365 4.55 16.43 23.71
C PHE A 365 3.85 15.46 24.66
N ILE A 366 2.95 14.64 24.13
CA ILE A 366 2.06 13.76 24.90
C ILE A 366 2.34 12.29 24.57
N ALA A 367 2.24 11.44 25.60
CA ALA A 367 2.25 10.00 25.38
C ALA A 367 0.89 9.56 24.80
N VAL A 368 0.91 8.83 23.69
CA VAL A 368 -0.30 8.28 23.06
C VAL A 368 -0.23 6.76 23.08
N GLU A 369 -0.70 6.20 24.20
CA GLU A 369 -0.81 4.76 24.38
C GLU A 369 -2.27 4.31 24.25
N PRO A 370 -2.57 3.24 23.48
CA PRO A 370 -3.95 2.77 23.23
C PRO A 370 -4.79 2.49 24.50
N PHE A 371 -4.13 2.19 25.62
CA PHE A 371 -4.78 1.84 26.88
C PHE A 371 -4.88 3.01 27.89
N HIS A 372 -4.29 4.18 27.59
CA HIS A 372 -4.24 5.36 28.49
C HIS A 372 -5.11 6.53 28.01
N VAL A 373 -6.26 6.21 27.40
CA VAL A 373 -7.17 7.17 26.75
C VAL A 373 -7.70 8.26 27.70
N LEU A 374 -7.90 7.95 28.99
CA LEU A 374 -8.38 8.93 29.98
C LEU A 374 -7.34 10.03 30.27
N SER A 375 -6.05 9.67 30.30
CA SER A 375 -4.96 10.65 30.48
C SER A 375 -4.87 11.57 29.27
N LEU A 376 -4.94 10.99 28.07
CA LEU A 376 -4.99 11.73 26.81
C LEU A 376 -6.17 12.70 26.81
N LEU A 377 -7.39 12.24 27.13
CA LEU A 377 -8.58 13.09 27.18
C LEU A 377 -8.41 14.27 28.14
N ARG A 378 -7.85 14.05 29.33
CA ARG A 378 -7.61 15.13 30.30
C ARG A 378 -6.64 16.16 29.75
N THR A 379 -5.53 15.74 29.16
CA THR A 379 -4.56 16.65 28.53
C THR A 379 -5.17 17.41 27.36
N LEU A 380 -6.02 16.76 26.55
CA LEU A 380 -6.75 17.44 25.47
C LEU A 380 -7.75 18.47 26.01
N GLU A 381 -8.53 18.13 27.04
CA GLU A 381 -9.47 19.06 27.68
C GLU A 381 -8.75 20.25 28.33
N GLU A 382 -7.64 20.02 29.03
CA GLU A 382 -6.80 21.08 29.63
C GLU A 382 -6.21 22.01 28.56
N THR A 383 -5.65 21.44 27.50
CA THR A 383 -5.12 22.22 26.38
C THR A 383 -6.23 23.04 25.72
N LEU A 384 -7.36 22.43 25.41
CA LEU A 384 -8.48 23.13 24.76
C LEU A 384 -9.06 24.25 25.63
N ARG A 385 -9.00 24.15 26.97
CA ARG A 385 -9.40 25.23 27.89
C ARG A 385 -8.43 26.42 27.90
N LEU A 386 -7.14 26.21 27.64
CA LEU A 386 -6.14 27.29 27.62
C LEU A 386 -6.24 28.15 26.35
N PHE A 387 -6.81 27.60 25.28
CA PHE A 387 -6.91 28.23 23.95
C PHE A 387 -8.36 28.38 23.47
N GLY A 388 -9.33 28.27 24.38
CA GLY A 388 -10.76 28.24 24.11
C GLY A 388 -11.51 29.46 24.61
#